data_AF-A0A4Z2CBI2-F1
#
_entry.id   AF-A0A4Z2CBI2-F1
#
_cell.length_a   1.000
_cell.length_b   1.000
_cell.length_c   1.000
_cell.angle_alpha   90.00
_cell.angle_beta   90.00
_cell.angle_gamma   90.00
#
_symmetry.space_group_name_H-M   'P 1'
#
loop_
_entity.id
_entity.type
_entity.pdbx_description
1 polymer ?
#
loop_
_entity_poly.entity_id
_entity_poly.type
_entity_poly.pdbx_seq_one_letter_code
_entity_poly.pdbx_strand_id
1 'polypeptide(L)'
;MCNHMRFRKSEVAKVMPADTFYFSILRHPVSMMESIFTYYKSIPAFQKTRSLDSFLENSWRSYNTSITNNHYAHNVLAFDFGFENNVNEDAVDFRDRARVAIAAIQRDFHLILISEYFDESMILLKHALCWSLEDVLSFKLNSRSKQTRHALSPNTTEKIKRWNALDWRIYLHFNATFWHKVESQIGKEQMKREVLKLRQLQAKLSHTCLKEGEAVDPAHIKDAGLKPFQYGAAVIQGYNLNPDIDELTKTKCQKFITPELQYTNRLYTQQFSELTKNKKKAARIAAIHSGKTGMKGTRKPLCIFQDGCQDSSGSDGDRRVQGASGSIFGHQSPDLNPVQNLRDVLEKLFVRASYLWVVGLGV
;
A
#
# COMPACT_ATOMS: atom_id res chain seq x y z
N MET A 1 -0.53 11.42 -7.88
CA MET A 1 0.42 10.90 -6.87
C MET A 1 -0.19 9.76 -6.06
N CYS A 2 0.45 8.59 -6.12
CA CYS A 2 0.14 7.49 -5.23
C CYS A 2 1.44 7.01 -4.59
N ASN A 3 1.50 6.99 -3.25
CA ASN A 3 2.70 6.56 -2.54
C ASN A 3 2.38 6.18 -1.10
N HIS A 4 3.24 5.35 -0.53
CA HIS A 4 3.36 5.19 0.92
C HIS A 4 4.03 6.43 1.51
N MET A 5 3.25 7.25 2.22
CA MET A 5 3.78 8.42 2.89
C MET A 5 3.02 8.69 4.18
N ARG A 6 3.72 9.34 5.11
CA ARG A 6 3.06 10.10 6.17
C ARG A 6 2.54 11.40 5.59
N PHE A 7 1.21 11.55 5.55
CA PHE A 7 0.57 12.68 4.89
C PHE A 7 0.92 14.01 5.54
N ARG A 8 1.24 14.98 4.69
CA ARG A 8 1.34 16.40 5.05
C ARG A 8 0.76 17.22 3.91
N LYS A 9 -0.45 17.75 4.10
CA LYS A 9 -1.17 18.52 3.07
C LYS A 9 -0.32 19.63 2.46
N SER A 10 0.43 20.37 3.28
CA SER A 10 1.30 21.46 2.84
C SER A 10 2.43 21.01 1.91
N GLU A 11 2.98 19.81 2.12
CA GLU A 11 4.06 19.28 1.28
C GLU A 11 3.53 18.70 -0.01
N VAL A 12 2.41 17.96 0.08
CA VAL A 12 1.76 17.39 -1.11
C VAL A 12 1.23 18.49 -2.04
N ALA A 13 0.69 19.58 -1.49
CA ALA A 13 0.18 20.70 -2.28
C ALA A 13 1.27 21.43 -3.09
N LYS A 14 2.55 21.36 -2.69
CA LYS A 14 3.66 21.99 -3.45
C LYS A 14 3.91 21.32 -4.80
N VAL A 15 3.50 20.07 -4.94
CA VAL A 15 3.84 19.21 -6.10
C VAL A 15 2.61 18.68 -6.83
N MET A 16 1.43 19.15 -6.43
CA MET A 16 0.14 18.75 -6.98
C MET A 16 -0.63 20.00 -7.46
N PRO A 17 -1.39 19.91 -8.57
CA PRO A 17 -2.28 20.99 -9.01
C PRO A 17 -3.27 21.45 -7.92
N ALA A 18 -3.75 22.69 -8.01
CA ALA A 18 -4.65 23.25 -7.00
C ALA A 18 -6.01 22.51 -6.91
N ASP A 19 -6.48 21.97 -8.04
CA ASP A 19 -7.71 21.20 -8.22
C ASP A 19 -7.55 19.70 -7.92
N THR A 20 -6.51 19.32 -7.19
CA THR A 20 -6.23 17.93 -6.84
C THR A 20 -7.33 17.30 -5.99
N PHE A 21 -7.84 16.15 -6.43
CA PHE A 21 -8.72 15.26 -5.71
C PHE A 21 -7.95 14.31 -4.78
N TYR A 22 -8.16 14.45 -3.48
CA TYR A 22 -7.53 13.64 -2.44
C TYR A 22 -8.47 12.53 -2.01
N PHE A 23 -8.00 11.28 -2.05
CA PHE A 23 -8.72 10.14 -1.49
C PHE A 23 -7.82 9.21 -0.69
N SER A 24 -8.39 8.36 0.15
CA SER A 24 -7.61 7.35 0.88
C SER A 24 -8.46 6.10 1.04
N ILE A 25 -7.85 4.97 1.40
CA ILE A 25 -8.56 3.75 1.74
C ILE A 25 -8.14 3.27 3.12
N LEU A 26 -9.13 3.02 3.98
CA LEU A 26 -8.92 2.46 5.30
C LEU A 26 -9.09 0.96 5.27
N ARG A 27 -8.41 0.30 6.20
CA ARG A 27 -8.57 -1.11 6.50
C ARG A 27 -8.93 -1.28 7.96
N HIS A 28 -9.74 -2.29 8.27
CA HIS A 28 -10.16 -2.59 9.64
C HIS A 28 -8.93 -2.80 10.54
N PRO A 29 -8.74 -1.99 11.60
CA PRO A 29 -7.51 -1.98 12.40
C PRO A 29 -7.12 -3.33 12.99
N VAL A 30 -8.11 -4.17 13.34
CA VAL A 30 -7.87 -5.53 13.85
C VAL A 30 -7.22 -6.44 12.80
N SER A 31 -7.81 -6.54 11.59
CA SER A 31 -7.26 -7.37 10.51
C SER A 31 -5.90 -6.83 10.03
N MET A 32 -5.74 -5.51 10.13
CA MET A 32 -4.52 -4.81 9.78
C MET A 32 -3.39 -5.11 10.77
N MET A 33 -3.64 -5.07 12.08
CA MET A 33 -2.64 -5.37 13.11
C MET A 33 -2.14 -6.82 13.04
N GLU A 34 -3.03 -7.79 12.83
CA GLU A 34 -2.60 -9.19 12.60
C GLU A 34 -1.64 -9.29 11.41
N SER A 35 -1.96 -8.57 10.34
CA SER A 35 -1.14 -8.58 9.15
C SER A 35 0.20 -7.88 9.32
N ILE A 36 0.21 -6.74 10.00
CA ILE A 36 1.41 -6.00 10.34
C ILE A 36 2.32 -6.85 11.22
N PHE A 37 1.79 -7.51 12.24
CA PHE A 37 2.58 -8.30 13.17
C PHE A 37 3.32 -9.44 12.46
N THR A 38 2.62 -10.14 11.56
CA THR A 38 3.20 -11.26 10.80
C THR A 38 4.19 -10.76 9.74
N TYR A 39 3.84 -9.69 9.03
CA TYR A 39 4.68 -9.14 7.96
C TYR A 39 5.94 -8.46 8.52
N TYR A 40 5.79 -7.58 9.51
CA TYR A 40 6.88 -6.84 10.13
C TYR A 40 7.51 -7.54 11.33
N LYS A 41 7.46 -8.87 11.38
CA LYS A 41 7.87 -9.63 12.57
C LYS A 41 9.27 -9.30 13.09
N SER A 42 10.17 -8.89 12.19
CA SER A 42 11.57 -8.52 12.45
C SER A 42 11.78 -7.10 12.99
N ILE A 43 10.77 -6.22 13.03
CA ILE A 43 10.97 -4.84 13.54
C ILE A 43 11.23 -4.85 15.05
N PRO A 44 11.89 -3.81 15.60
CA PRO A 44 12.24 -3.79 17.02
C PRO A 44 11.06 -4.00 17.98
N ALA A 45 9.87 -3.48 17.65
CA ALA A 45 8.65 -3.70 18.43
C ALA A 45 8.19 -5.17 18.50
N PHE A 46 8.39 -5.97 17.44
CA PHE A 46 7.86 -7.33 17.33
C PHE A 46 8.91 -8.44 17.42
N GLN A 47 10.19 -8.13 17.24
CA GLN A 47 11.24 -9.15 17.11
C GLN A 47 11.41 -10.01 18.37
N LYS A 48 11.17 -9.46 19.57
CA LYS A 48 11.39 -10.16 20.84
C LYS A 48 10.19 -10.94 21.35
N THR A 49 8.99 -10.67 20.82
CA THR A 49 7.76 -11.34 21.26
C THR A 49 7.49 -12.58 20.44
N ARG A 50 6.84 -13.61 21.00
CA ARG A 50 6.53 -14.85 20.27
C ARG A 50 5.20 -14.77 19.52
N SER A 51 4.20 -14.10 20.09
CA SER A 51 2.85 -14.03 19.54
C SER A 51 2.26 -12.62 19.66
N LEU A 52 1.21 -12.35 18.88
CA LEU A 52 0.51 -11.06 18.94
C LEU A 52 -0.13 -10.83 20.32
N ASP A 53 -0.68 -11.88 20.95
CA ASP A 53 -1.19 -11.78 22.31
C ASP A 53 -0.10 -11.40 23.33
N SER A 54 1.07 -12.03 23.25
CA SER A 54 2.19 -11.71 24.14
C SER A 54 2.69 -10.26 23.93
N PHE A 55 2.63 -9.77 22.69
CA PHE A 55 2.90 -8.36 22.40
C PHE A 55 1.92 -7.42 23.12
N LEU A 56 0.62 -7.69 22.95
CA LEU A 56 -0.47 -6.86 23.48
C LEU A 56 -0.59 -6.91 25.01
N GLU A 57 -0.10 -7.97 25.66
CA GLU A 57 -0.13 -8.08 27.12
C GLU A 57 1.00 -7.28 27.78
N ASN A 58 2.24 -7.49 27.33
CA ASN A 58 3.42 -7.09 28.09
C ASN A 58 4.43 -6.26 27.29
N SER A 59 4.53 -6.48 25.98
CA SER A 59 5.61 -5.88 25.18
C SER A 59 5.31 -4.48 24.69
N TRP A 60 4.04 -4.05 24.72
CA TRP A 60 3.70 -2.66 24.40
C TRP A 60 4.34 -1.65 25.37
N ARG A 61 4.67 -2.06 26.61
CA ARG A 61 5.34 -1.20 27.60
C ARG A 61 6.77 -0.80 27.20
N SER A 62 7.41 -1.59 26.33
CA SER A 62 8.72 -1.26 25.75
C SER A 62 8.59 -0.63 24.36
N TYR A 63 7.37 -0.35 23.90
CA TYR A 63 7.13 0.39 22.68
C TYR A 63 7.69 1.81 22.81
N ASN A 64 8.48 2.20 21.83
CA ASN A 64 9.09 3.52 21.76
C ASN A 64 8.97 4.04 20.32
N THR A 65 8.32 5.19 20.17
CA THR A 65 8.08 5.83 18.87
C THR A 65 9.32 6.41 18.21
N SER A 66 10.37 6.70 18.98
CA SER A 66 11.63 7.22 18.47
C SER A 66 12.48 6.15 17.77
N ILE A 67 12.15 4.87 17.96
CA ILE A 67 12.87 3.76 17.32
C ILE A 67 12.38 3.63 15.87
N THR A 68 13.32 3.53 14.94
CA THR A 68 13.05 3.33 13.51
C THR A 68 12.11 2.15 13.28
N ASN A 69 11.14 2.33 12.37
CA ASN A 69 10.10 1.36 12.00
C ASN A 69 9.08 0.98 13.09
N ASN A 70 9.23 1.46 14.33
CA ASN A 70 8.23 1.13 15.36
C ASN A 70 6.86 1.73 15.06
N HIS A 71 6.75 2.80 14.28
CA HIS A 71 5.46 3.40 13.91
C HIS A 71 4.45 2.41 13.30
N TYR A 72 4.90 1.32 12.67
CA TYR A 72 4.00 0.26 12.17
C TYR A 72 3.21 -0.43 13.29
N ALA A 73 3.74 -0.46 14.52
CA ALA A 73 3.18 -1.28 15.58
C ALA A 73 1.99 -0.67 16.32
N HIS A 74 1.68 0.61 16.11
CA HIS A 74 0.69 1.33 16.93
C HIS A 74 0.08 2.50 16.15
N ASN A 75 -1.25 2.57 16.11
CA ASN A 75 -2.05 3.59 15.43
C ASN A 75 -1.49 4.00 14.05
N VAL A 76 -1.23 3.02 13.19
CA VAL A 76 -0.55 3.25 11.91
C VAL A 76 -1.45 4.01 10.92
N LEU A 77 -2.78 3.85 10.94
CA LEU A 77 -3.67 4.68 10.10
C LEU A 77 -3.50 6.15 10.47
N ALA A 78 -3.54 6.47 11.76
CA ALA A 78 -3.34 7.83 12.23
C ALA A 78 -1.94 8.36 11.85
N PHE A 79 -0.90 7.53 11.96
CA PHE A 79 0.45 7.88 11.53
C PHE A 79 0.49 8.24 10.04
N ASP A 80 -0.11 7.42 9.18
CA ASP A 80 -0.13 7.61 7.73
C ASP A 80 -0.93 8.86 7.34
N PHE A 81 -1.97 9.24 8.09
CA PHE A 81 -2.67 10.52 7.90
C PHE A 81 -1.93 11.74 8.45
N GLY A 82 -0.75 11.56 9.04
CA GLY A 82 0.08 12.66 9.52
C GLY A 82 0.03 12.90 11.03
N PHE A 83 -0.86 12.23 11.76
CA PHE A 83 -1.05 12.45 13.20
C PHE A 83 0.02 11.75 14.04
N GLU A 84 0.08 12.13 15.32
CA GLU A 84 0.83 11.37 16.32
C GLU A 84 0.13 10.05 16.58
N ASN A 85 0.90 8.97 16.62
CA ASN A 85 0.40 7.62 16.73
C ASN A 85 0.64 6.99 18.10
N ASN A 86 1.10 7.75 19.09
CA ASN A 86 1.47 7.30 20.44
C ASN A 86 0.39 7.50 21.51
N VAL A 87 -0.85 7.81 21.08
CA VAL A 87 -1.94 8.06 22.02
C VAL A 87 -2.66 6.76 22.39
N ASN A 88 -2.87 6.56 23.69
CA ASN A 88 -3.67 5.47 24.24
C ASN A 88 -5.09 5.94 24.56
N GLU A 89 -6.03 5.00 24.65
CA GLU A 89 -7.46 5.27 24.92
C GLU A 89 -7.72 5.99 26.25
N ASP A 90 -6.88 5.71 27.25
CA ASP A 90 -6.93 6.23 28.62
C ASP A 90 -6.28 7.61 28.79
N ALA A 91 -5.68 8.17 27.74
CA ALA A 91 -5.16 9.53 27.77
C ALA A 91 -6.30 10.55 27.96
N VAL A 92 -6.09 11.54 28.83
CA VAL A 92 -7.09 12.57 29.18
C VAL A 92 -7.57 13.33 27.93
N ASP A 93 -6.67 13.57 26.97
CA ASP A 93 -6.93 14.30 25.73
C ASP A 93 -7.30 13.39 24.54
N PHE A 94 -7.44 12.07 24.74
CA PHE A 94 -7.73 11.10 23.66
C PHE A 94 -8.95 11.50 22.82
N ARG A 95 -10.04 11.90 23.50
CA ARG A 95 -11.29 12.28 22.83
C ARG A 95 -11.10 13.46 21.88
N ASP A 96 -10.33 14.45 22.30
CA ASP A 96 -10.11 15.66 21.50
C ASP A 96 -9.13 15.38 20.37
N ARG A 97 -8.07 14.58 20.62
CA ARG A 97 -7.17 14.09 19.56
C ARG A 97 -7.92 13.32 18.48
N ALA A 98 -8.82 12.41 18.87
CA ALA A 98 -9.61 11.65 17.92
C ALA A 98 -10.57 12.54 17.10
N ARG A 99 -11.22 13.52 17.74
CA ARG A 99 -12.07 14.50 17.06
C ARG A 99 -11.28 15.34 16.06
N VAL A 100 -10.12 15.85 16.47
CA VAL A 100 -9.24 16.65 15.60
C VAL A 100 -8.76 15.83 14.41
N ALA A 101 -8.33 14.59 14.64
CA ALA A 101 -7.88 13.71 13.56
C ALA A 101 -8.99 13.45 12.53
N ILE A 102 -10.19 13.08 13.00
CA ILE A 102 -11.35 12.84 12.13
C ILE A 102 -11.71 14.10 11.33
N ALA A 103 -11.82 15.26 12.01
CA ALA A 103 -12.19 16.52 11.35
C ALA A 103 -11.16 16.95 10.30
N ALA A 104 -9.86 16.78 10.59
CA ALA A 104 -8.80 17.07 9.63
C ALA A 104 -8.83 16.12 8.42
N ILE A 105 -9.05 14.81 8.61
CA ILE A 105 -9.20 13.87 7.49
C ILE A 105 -10.43 14.23 6.65
N GLN A 106 -11.56 14.56 7.27
CA GLN A 106 -12.78 14.95 6.55
C GLN A 106 -12.60 16.24 5.73
N ARG A 107 -11.80 17.19 6.24
CA ARG A 107 -11.49 18.44 5.54
C ARG A 107 -10.53 18.21 4.37
N ASP A 108 -9.50 17.39 4.57
CA ASP A 108 -8.38 17.30 3.63
C ASP A 108 -8.60 16.24 2.53
N PHE A 109 -9.50 15.28 2.76
CA PHE A 109 -9.83 14.20 1.82
C PHE A 109 -11.27 14.30 1.32
N HIS A 110 -11.42 14.28 -0.01
CA HIS A 110 -12.72 14.31 -0.68
C HIS A 110 -13.46 12.97 -0.51
N LEU A 111 -12.70 11.86 -0.50
CA LEU A 111 -13.24 10.51 -0.41
C LEU A 111 -12.37 9.60 0.45
N ILE A 112 -13.00 8.90 1.39
CA ILE A 112 -12.37 7.83 2.18
C ILE A 112 -13.09 6.53 1.84
N LEU A 113 -12.34 5.59 1.28
CA LEU A 113 -12.76 4.25 0.87
C LEU A 113 -12.54 3.25 2.00
N ILE A 114 -13.19 2.08 1.92
CA ILE A 114 -13.07 1.01 2.91
C ILE A 114 -12.70 -0.30 2.22
N SER A 115 -11.58 -0.90 2.63
CA SER A 115 -11.03 -2.10 2.00
C SER A 115 -11.93 -3.34 2.14
N GLU A 116 -12.74 -3.40 3.19
CA GLU A 116 -13.71 -4.46 3.44
C GLU A 116 -14.87 -4.42 2.43
N TYR A 117 -15.10 -3.26 1.83
CA TYR A 117 -16.08 -3.01 0.77
C TYR A 117 -15.33 -2.56 -0.50
N PHE A 118 -14.32 -3.31 -0.90
CA PHE A 118 -13.40 -2.89 -1.95
C PHE A 118 -14.12 -2.63 -3.29
N ASP A 119 -15.01 -3.53 -3.70
CA ASP A 119 -15.76 -3.37 -4.96
C ASP A 119 -16.68 -2.14 -4.91
N GLU A 120 -17.42 -1.95 -3.81
CA GLU A 120 -18.24 -0.77 -3.59
C GLU A 120 -17.40 0.52 -3.55
N SER A 121 -16.21 0.44 -2.95
CA SER A 121 -15.24 1.54 -2.89
C SER A 121 -14.74 1.91 -4.29
N MET A 122 -14.46 0.92 -5.15
CA MET A 122 -14.09 1.15 -6.54
C MET A 122 -15.22 1.78 -7.34
N ILE A 123 -16.47 1.36 -7.12
CA ILE A 123 -17.63 2.02 -7.73
C ILE A 123 -17.77 3.46 -7.24
N LEU A 124 -17.65 3.74 -5.93
CA LEU A 124 -17.65 5.12 -5.43
C LEU A 124 -16.55 5.97 -6.05
N LEU A 125 -15.32 5.44 -6.15
CA LEU A 125 -14.20 6.15 -6.75
C LEU A 125 -14.44 6.42 -8.24
N LYS A 126 -14.99 5.43 -8.96
CA LYS A 126 -15.40 5.56 -10.35
C LYS A 126 -16.32 6.76 -10.55
N HIS A 127 -17.38 6.86 -9.74
CA HIS A 127 -18.33 7.96 -9.80
C HIS A 127 -17.68 9.30 -9.43
N ALA A 128 -16.86 9.33 -8.37
CA ALA A 128 -16.19 10.54 -7.93
C ALA A 128 -15.19 11.13 -8.95
N LEU A 129 -14.57 10.28 -9.78
CA LEU A 129 -13.59 10.67 -10.79
C LEU A 129 -14.14 10.66 -12.22
N CYS A 130 -15.44 10.42 -12.41
CA CYS A 130 -16.08 10.29 -13.73
C CYS A 130 -15.41 9.22 -14.62
N TRP A 131 -14.96 8.13 -14.02
CA TRP A 131 -14.30 7.03 -14.71
C TRP A 131 -15.28 5.98 -15.24
N SER A 132 -14.79 5.12 -16.15
CA SER A 132 -15.53 3.94 -16.59
C SER A 132 -15.33 2.74 -15.64
N LEU A 133 -16.06 1.65 -15.85
CA LEU A 133 -15.85 0.43 -15.05
C LEU A 133 -14.48 -0.19 -15.31
N GLU A 134 -13.99 -0.09 -16.56
CA GLU A 134 -12.68 -0.59 -16.98
C GLU A 134 -11.53 0.10 -16.25
N ASP A 135 -11.74 1.33 -15.81
CA ASP A 135 -10.73 2.16 -15.15
C ASP A 135 -10.52 1.78 -13.68
N VAL A 136 -11.48 1.09 -13.09
CA VAL A 136 -11.43 0.58 -11.71
C VAL A 136 -11.35 -0.95 -11.67
N LEU A 137 -11.06 -1.59 -12.81
CA LEU A 137 -10.74 -3.01 -12.85
C LEU A 137 -9.42 -3.26 -12.13
N SER A 138 -9.34 -4.42 -11.49
CA SER A 138 -8.22 -4.74 -10.64
C SER A 138 -8.17 -6.25 -10.38
N PHE A 139 -6.98 -6.76 -10.05
CA PHE A 139 -6.81 -8.11 -9.51
C PHE A 139 -6.28 -8.06 -8.08
N LYS A 140 -6.82 -8.95 -7.25
CA LYS A 140 -6.50 -9.03 -5.83
C LYS A 140 -5.05 -9.48 -5.60
N LEU A 141 -4.14 -8.52 -5.66
CA LEU A 141 -2.73 -8.72 -5.38
C LEU A 141 -2.45 -8.70 -3.89
N ASN A 142 -1.25 -9.13 -3.52
CA ASN A 142 -0.76 -9.15 -2.15
C ASN A 142 -1.61 -9.97 -1.17
N SER A 143 -2.36 -10.94 -1.70
CA SER A 143 -3.09 -11.88 -0.88
C SER A 143 -2.09 -12.73 -0.09
N ARG A 144 -2.16 -12.64 1.24
CA ARG A 144 -1.43 -13.56 2.12
C ARG A 144 -2.06 -14.94 2.05
N SER A 145 -1.21 -15.96 1.95
CA SER A 145 -1.66 -17.35 1.97
C SER A 145 -2.41 -17.66 3.28
N LYS A 146 -3.43 -18.53 3.21
CA LYS A 146 -4.26 -18.89 4.37
C LYS A 146 -3.43 -19.50 5.51
N GLN A 147 -2.33 -20.18 5.19
CA GLN A 147 -1.42 -20.82 6.14
C GLN A 147 -0.75 -19.82 7.09
N THR A 148 -0.56 -18.57 6.64
CA THR A 148 0.07 -17.52 7.46
C THR A 148 -0.94 -16.61 8.13
N ARG A 149 -2.26 -16.84 7.98
CA ARG A 149 -3.31 -16.03 8.62
C ARG A 149 -3.74 -16.68 9.92
N HIS A 150 -3.73 -15.89 10.99
CA HIS A 150 -4.15 -16.36 12.30
C HIS A 150 -5.57 -15.88 12.62
N ALA A 151 -6.47 -16.81 12.95
CA ALA A 151 -7.76 -16.45 13.53
C ALA A 151 -7.52 -15.83 14.91
N LEU A 152 -8.09 -14.66 15.15
CA LEU A 152 -7.94 -13.94 16.41
C LEU A 152 -9.07 -14.30 17.36
N SER A 153 -8.75 -14.48 18.65
CA SER A 153 -9.77 -14.62 19.68
C SER A 153 -10.54 -13.31 19.87
N PRO A 154 -11.78 -13.34 20.40
CA PRO A 154 -12.50 -12.13 20.78
C PRO A 154 -11.72 -11.25 21.77
N ASN A 155 -11.01 -11.87 22.72
CA ASN A 155 -10.18 -11.15 23.68
C ASN A 155 -9.00 -10.43 23.00
N THR A 156 -8.29 -11.12 22.10
CA THR A 156 -7.20 -10.52 21.30
C THR A 156 -7.72 -9.36 20.46
N THR A 157 -8.91 -9.51 19.88
CA THR A 157 -9.57 -8.47 19.08
C THR A 157 -9.79 -7.19 19.89
N GLU A 158 -10.31 -7.31 21.12
CA GLU A 158 -10.51 -6.14 22.00
C GLU A 158 -9.18 -5.52 22.45
N LYS A 159 -8.16 -6.33 22.76
CA LYS A 159 -6.81 -5.82 23.05
C LYS A 159 -6.24 -5.01 21.88
N ILE A 160 -6.44 -5.48 20.64
CA ILE A 160 -5.98 -4.76 19.44
C ILE A 160 -6.73 -3.44 19.27
N LYS A 161 -8.05 -3.40 19.50
CA LYS A 161 -8.84 -2.17 19.41
C LYS A 161 -8.37 -1.14 20.44
N ARG A 162 -8.13 -1.55 21.69
CA ARG A 162 -7.61 -0.68 22.75
C ARG A 162 -6.19 -0.19 22.43
N TRP A 163 -5.33 -1.10 21.96
CA TRP A 163 -3.97 -0.74 21.56
C TRP A 163 -3.97 0.20 20.37
N ASN A 164 -4.88 0.07 19.41
CA ASN A 164 -4.98 0.96 18.25
C ASN A 164 -6.23 1.86 18.36
N ALA A 165 -6.45 2.47 19.53
CA ALA A 165 -7.71 3.16 19.83
C ALA A 165 -7.99 4.35 18.90
N LEU A 166 -6.95 5.09 18.48
CA LEU A 166 -7.13 6.23 17.57
C LEU A 166 -7.53 5.72 16.18
N ASP A 167 -6.82 4.72 15.67
CA ASP A 167 -7.16 4.04 14.40
C ASP A 167 -8.57 3.46 14.44
N TRP A 168 -8.95 2.84 15.55
CA TRP A 168 -10.28 2.29 15.76
C TRP A 168 -11.36 3.37 15.69
N ARG A 169 -11.12 4.53 16.33
CA ARG A 169 -12.06 5.65 16.29
C ARG A 169 -12.19 6.27 14.91
N ILE A 170 -11.08 6.43 14.18
CA ILE A 170 -11.06 6.89 12.79
C ILE A 170 -11.83 5.92 11.90
N TYR A 171 -11.53 4.62 11.98
CA TYR A 171 -12.19 3.59 11.18
C TYR A 171 -13.70 3.55 11.42
N LEU A 172 -14.14 3.55 12.68
CA LEU A 172 -15.58 3.54 13.00
C LEU A 172 -16.33 4.73 12.38
N HIS A 173 -15.75 5.92 12.44
CA HIS A 173 -16.35 7.12 11.85
C HIS A 173 -16.51 6.97 10.34
N PHE A 174 -15.41 6.67 9.63
CA PHE A 174 -15.45 6.61 8.17
C PHE A 174 -16.25 5.41 7.65
N ASN A 175 -16.22 4.28 8.35
CA ASN A 175 -17.06 3.12 8.05
C ASN A 175 -18.56 3.45 8.19
N ALA A 176 -18.94 4.22 9.22
CA ALA A 176 -20.32 4.67 9.39
C ALA A 176 -20.75 5.66 8.29
N THR A 177 -19.87 6.59 7.90
CA THR A 177 -20.17 7.58 6.85
C THR A 177 -20.11 7.02 5.43
N PHE A 178 -19.42 5.90 5.21
CA PHE A 178 -19.25 5.28 3.89
C PHE A 178 -20.60 4.97 3.24
N TRP A 179 -21.49 4.27 3.96
CA TRP A 179 -22.79 3.89 3.42
C TRP A 179 -23.73 5.08 3.22
N HIS A 180 -23.56 6.16 3.98
CA HIS A 180 -24.26 7.41 3.73
C HIS A 180 -23.83 8.04 2.39
N LYS A 181 -22.53 8.00 2.05
CA LYS A 181 -22.04 8.43 0.71
C LYS A 181 -22.59 7.52 -0.40
N VAL A 182 -22.60 6.20 -0.20
CA VAL A 182 -23.22 5.26 -1.16
C VAL A 182 -24.68 5.61 -1.43
N GLU A 183 -25.48 5.77 -0.38
CA GLU A 183 -26.90 6.08 -0.50
C GLU A 183 -27.14 7.43 -1.20
N SER A 184 -26.42 8.48 -0.77
CA SER A 184 -26.65 9.84 -1.27
C SER A 184 -26.15 10.08 -2.70
N GLN A 185 -25.08 9.40 -3.14
CA GLN A 185 -24.47 9.65 -4.45
C GLN A 185 -24.93 8.68 -5.54
N ILE A 186 -25.26 7.44 -5.17
CA ILE A 186 -25.50 6.35 -6.14
C ILE A 186 -26.84 5.64 -5.83
N GLY A 187 -27.13 5.41 -4.56
CA GLY A 187 -28.25 4.58 -4.10
C GLY A 187 -27.88 3.09 -4.02
N LYS A 188 -28.37 2.40 -2.98
CA LYS A 188 -28.00 1.00 -2.69
C LYS A 188 -28.24 0.03 -3.84
N GLU A 189 -29.38 0.15 -4.53
CA GLU A 189 -29.73 -0.79 -5.60
C GLU A 189 -28.89 -0.57 -6.85
N GLN A 190 -28.55 0.67 -7.18
CA GLN A 190 -27.62 0.96 -8.27
C GLN A 190 -26.20 0.50 -7.92
N MET A 191 -25.74 0.70 -6.68
CA MET A 191 -24.46 0.20 -6.19
C MET A 191 -24.33 -1.32 -6.38
N LYS A 192 -25.34 -2.09 -5.95
CA LYS A 192 -25.37 -3.55 -6.15
C LYS A 192 -25.26 -3.94 -7.62
N ARG A 193 -25.98 -3.25 -8.51
CA ARG A 193 -25.93 -3.51 -9.96
C ARG A 193 -24.55 -3.23 -10.56
N GLU A 194 -23.91 -2.13 -10.17
CA GLU A 194 -22.57 -1.78 -10.68
C GLU A 194 -21.49 -2.70 -10.13
N VAL A 195 -21.55 -3.09 -8.85
CA VAL A 195 -20.65 -4.09 -8.27
C VAL A 195 -20.78 -5.43 -8.99
N LEU A 196 -22.00 -5.86 -9.31
CA LEU A 196 -22.21 -7.10 -10.06
C LEU A 196 -21.58 -7.04 -11.46
N LYS A 197 -21.73 -5.90 -12.17
CA LYS A 197 -21.07 -5.69 -13.47
C LYS A 197 -19.55 -5.65 -13.35
N LEU A 198 -19.01 -5.00 -12.31
CA LEU A 198 -17.58 -4.95 -12.04
C LEU A 198 -17.01 -6.35 -11.86
N ARG A 199 -17.65 -7.17 -11.01
CA ARG A 199 -17.25 -8.57 -10.77
C ARG A 199 -17.30 -9.43 -12.02
N GLN A 200 -18.32 -9.25 -12.87
CA GLN A 200 -18.41 -9.96 -14.16
C GLN A 200 -17.25 -9.61 -15.09
N LEU A 201 -16.89 -8.32 -15.18
CA LEU A 201 -15.76 -7.86 -15.98
C LEU A 201 -14.42 -8.36 -15.43
N GLN A 202 -14.22 -8.31 -14.10
CA GLN A 202 -13.05 -8.87 -13.44
C GLN A 202 -12.92 -10.37 -13.68
N ALA A 203 -14.02 -11.13 -13.62
CA ALA A 203 -14.02 -12.57 -13.91
C ALA A 203 -13.63 -12.86 -15.36
N LYS A 204 -14.17 -12.10 -16.33
CA LYS A 204 -13.80 -12.21 -17.74
C LYS A 204 -12.31 -11.90 -17.95
N LEU A 205 -11.82 -10.82 -17.34
CA LEU A 205 -10.42 -10.43 -17.43
C LEU A 205 -9.50 -11.49 -16.78
N SER A 206 -9.89 -12.03 -15.64
CA SER A 206 -9.17 -13.10 -14.94
C SER A 206 -9.04 -14.34 -15.82
N HIS A 207 -10.14 -14.80 -16.42
CA HIS A 207 -10.15 -15.94 -17.34
C HIS A 207 -9.23 -15.74 -18.56
N THR A 208 -9.21 -14.52 -19.12
CA THR A 208 -8.29 -14.21 -20.23
C THR A 208 -6.83 -14.16 -19.77
N CYS A 209 -6.55 -13.46 -18.66
CA CYS A 209 -5.20 -13.11 -18.27
C CYS A 209 -4.44 -14.19 -17.50
N LEU A 210 -5.12 -15.06 -16.75
CA LEU A 210 -4.51 -15.92 -15.74
C LEU A 210 -4.57 -17.38 -16.16
N LYS A 211 -3.45 -18.10 -16.03
CA LYS A 211 -3.37 -19.51 -16.45
C LYS A 211 -4.31 -20.45 -15.67
N GLU A 212 -4.54 -20.16 -14.39
CA GLU A 212 -5.29 -21.02 -13.46
C GLU A 212 -6.38 -20.23 -12.72
N GLY A 213 -6.63 -18.97 -13.09
CA GLY A 213 -7.63 -18.08 -12.47
C GLY A 213 -7.35 -17.66 -11.01
N GLU A 214 -6.51 -18.40 -10.29
CA GLU A 214 -6.24 -18.21 -8.87
C GLU A 214 -4.80 -17.75 -8.57
N ALA A 215 -4.64 -17.16 -7.38
CA ALA A 215 -3.34 -16.76 -6.86
C ALA A 215 -2.57 -17.98 -6.36
N VAL A 216 -1.32 -18.12 -6.77
CA VAL A 216 -0.45 -19.23 -6.45
C VAL A 216 0.64 -18.82 -5.46
N ASP A 217 1.22 -19.82 -4.79
CA ASP A 217 2.41 -19.65 -3.97
C ASP A 217 3.56 -19.04 -4.80
N PRO A 218 4.37 -18.11 -4.23
CA PRO A 218 5.50 -17.51 -4.94
C PRO A 218 6.51 -18.52 -5.52
N ALA A 219 6.63 -19.73 -4.96
CA ALA A 219 7.46 -20.80 -5.49
C ALA A 219 6.96 -21.31 -6.86
N HIS A 220 5.65 -21.26 -7.11
CA HIS A 220 5.00 -21.71 -8.35
C HIS A 220 4.86 -20.62 -9.42
N ILE A 221 5.30 -19.38 -9.13
CA ILE A 221 5.31 -18.30 -10.12
C ILE A 221 6.49 -18.49 -11.07
N LYS A 222 6.19 -18.64 -12.36
CA LYS A 222 7.18 -18.95 -13.40
C LYS A 222 8.01 -17.74 -13.81
N ASP A 223 7.37 -16.59 -13.96
CA ASP A 223 8.05 -15.34 -14.32
C ASP A 223 8.64 -14.67 -13.08
N ALA A 224 9.97 -14.57 -13.02
CA ALA A 224 10.67 -13.92 -11.92
C ALA A 224 10.29 -12.43 -11.76
N GLY A 225 9.91 -11.75 -12.86
CA GLY A 225 9.45 -10.35 -12.84
C GLY A 225 8.07 -10.17 -12.20
N LEU A 226 7.32 -11.26 -12.05
CA LEU A 226 5.98 -11.28 -11.44
C LEU A 226 5.97 -11.83 -10.01
N LYS A 227 7.13 -12.24 -9.47
CA LYS A 227 7.23 -12.72 -8.09
C LYS A 227 7.02 -11.58 -7.11
N PRO A 228 5.99 -11.64 -6.23
CA PRO A 228 5.82 -10.65 -5.18
C PRO A 228 7.01 -10.64 -4.24
N PHE A 229 7.34 -9.45 -3.73
CA PHE A 229 8.35 -9.32 -2.69
C PHE A 229 7.90 -10.03 -1.41
N GLN A 230 8.79 -10.85 -0.85
CA GLN A 230 8.53 -11.59 0.38
C GLN A 230 9.28 -10.91 1.52
N TYR A 231 8.61 -10.73 2.66
CA TYR A 231 9.18 -10.11 3.85
C TYR A 231 8.57 -10.69 5.13
N GLY A 232 9.42 -10.84 6.15
CA GLY A 232 9.03 -11.43 7.43
C GLY A 232 8.52 -12.86 7.27
N ALA A 233 7.47 -13.19 8.04
CA ALA A 233 6.87 -14.52 8.05
C ALA A 233 5.66 -14.67 7.12
N ALA A 234 5.26 -13.59 6.43
CA ALA A 234 4.11 -13.61 5.54
C ALA A 234 4.47 -14.20 4.17
N VAL A 235 3.63 -15.10 3.66
CA VAL A 235 3.75 -15.62 2.29
C VAL A 235 2.77 -14.86 1.41
N ILE A 236 3.32 -14.03 0.51
CA ILE A 236 2.55 -13.21 -0.42
C ILE A 236 2.38 -13.95 -1.74
N GLN A 237 1.12 -14.26 -2.07
CA GLN A 237 0.75 -14.97 -3.30
C GLN A 237 0.76 -14.03 -4.52
N GLY A 238 0.93 -14.61 -5.70
CA GLY A 238 0.90 -13.89 -6.98
C GLY A 238 0.26 -14.73 -8.07
N TYR A 239 0.43 -14.34 -9.33
CA TYR A 239 -0.27 -14.95 -10.46
C TYR A 239 0.66 -15.38 -11.58
N ASN A 240 0.26 -16.42 -12.32
CA ASN A 240 0.87 -16.80 -13.60
C ASN A 240 0.02 -16.28 -14.76
N LEU A 241 0.65 -15.63 -15.74
CA LEU A 241 -0.03 -15.25 -16.98
C LEU A 241 -0.47 -16.48 -17.76
N ASN A 242 -1.63 -16.37 -18.40
CA ASN A 242 -2.04 -17.27 -19.46
C ASN A 242 -1.01 -17.22 -20.60
N PRO A 243 -0.39 -18.35 -21.00
CA PRO A 243 0.56 -18.37 -22.11
C PRO A 243 -0.10 -18.22 -23.48
N ASP A 244 -1.40 -18.51 -23.59
CA ASP A 244 -2.13 -18.63 -24.86
C ASP A 244 -2.90 -17.34 -25.22
N ILE A 245 -2.27 -16.19 -25.04
CA ILE A 245 -2.83 -14.86 -25.37
C ILE A 245 -1.89 -14.08 -26.28
N ASP A 246 -2.45 -13.22 -27.14
CA ASP A 246 -1.68 -12.37 -28.03
C ASP A 246 -0.82 -11.35 -27.27
N GLU A 247 0.23 -10.82 -27.90
CA GLU A 247 1.21 -9.95 -27.24
C GLU A 247 0.63 -8.63 -26.71
N LEU A 248 -0.42 -8.09 -27.36
CA LEU A 248 -1.09 -6.88 -26.89
C LEU A 248 -1.88 -7.16 -25.61
N THR A 249 -2.68 -8.24 -25.61
CA THR A 249 -3.42 -8.69 -24.43
C THR A 249 -2.48 -9.07 -23.29
N LYS A 250 -1.39 -9.78 -23.59
CA LYS A 250 -0.34 -10.12 -22.63
C LYS A 250 0.26 -8.89 -21.96
N THR A 251 0.59 -7.86 -22.72
CA THR A 251 1.12 -6.60 -22.18
C THR A 251 0.12 -5.94 -21.23
N LYS A 252 -1.18 -5.95 -21.58
CA LYS A 252 -2.26 -5.43 -20.72
C LYS A 252 -2.40 -6.26 -19.44
N CYS A 253 -2.52 -7.58 -19.56
CA CYS A 253 -2.63 -8.51 -18.44
C CYS A 253 -1.43 -8.43 -17.49
N GLN A 254 -0.22 -8.33 -18.03
CA GLN A 254 1.00 -8.21 -17.24
C GLN A 254 0.97 -6.96 -16.37
N LYS A 255 0.47 -5.83 -16.89
CA LYS A 255 0.28 -4.62 -16.08
C LYS A 255 -0.63 -4.90 -14.88
N PHE A 256 -1.75 -5.61 -15.02
CA PHE A 256 -2.64 -5.89 -13.90
C PHE A 256 -2.02 -6.73 -12.79
N ILE A 257 -1.17 -7.70 -13.13
CA ILE A 257 -0.59 -8.63 -12.13
C ILE A 257 0.83 -8.30 -11.67
N THR A 258 1.49 -7.29 -12.27
CA THR A 258 2.84 -6.89 -11.87
C THR A 258 2.80 -6.40 -10.41
N PRO A 259 3.58 -6.97 -9.48
CA PRO A 259 3.54 -6.51 -8.09
C PRO A 259 4.05 -5.07 -7.96
N GLU A 260 3.65 -4.41 -6.87
CA GLU A 260 3.91 -2.97 -6.62
C GLU A 260 5.35 -2.56 -6.91
N LEU A 261 6.33 -3.20 -6.28
CA LEU A 261 7.72 -2.72 -6.34
C LEU A 261 8.24 -2.72 -7.78
N GLN A 262 7.91 -3.76 -8.54
CA GLN A 262 8.25 -3.88 -9.95
C GLN A 262 7.50 -2.85 -10.79
N TYR A 263 6.22 -2.63 -10.49
CA TYR A 263 5.40 -1.68 -11.23
C TYR A 263 5.81 -0.22 -10.97
N THR A 264 6.05 0.15 -9.71
CA THR A 264 6.57 1.45 -9.29
C THR A 264 7.93 1.72 -9.91
N ASN A 265 8.84 0.74 -9.92
CA ASN A 265 10.14 0.88 -10.58
C ASN A 265 10.00 1.07 -12.10
N ARG A 266 9.03 0.39 -12.75
CA ARG A 266 8.71 0.59 -14.16
C ARG A 266 8.22 2.02 -14.42
N LEU A 267 7.25 2.51 -13.65
CA LEU A 267 6.73 3.88 -13.78
C LEU A 267 7.83 4.92 -13.55
N TYR A 268 8.63 4.76 -12.50
CA TYR A 268 9.75 5.66 -12.21
C TYR A 268 10.76 5.71 -13.36
N THR A 269 11.11 4.55 -13.94
CA THR A 269 12.03 4.48 -15.07
C THR A 269 11.47 5.18 -16.31
N GLN A 270 10.16 5.08 -16.54
CA GLN A 270 9.49 5.75 -17.66
C GLN A 270 9.48 7.27 -17.48
N GLN A 271 9.16 7.74 -16.27
CA GLN A 271 9.06 9.16 -15.96
C GLN A 271 10.42 9.86 -15.86
N PHE A 272 11.43 9.16 -15.33
CA PHE A 272 12.77 9.71 -15.06
C PHE A 272 13.84 8.91 -15.81
N SER A 273 13.66 8.79 -17.13
CA SER A 273 14.50 7.97 -17.99
C SER A 273 15.98 8.37 -17.95
N GLU A 274 16.28 9.66 -18.03
CA GLU A 274 17.66 10.19 -17.99
C GLU A 274 18.33 10.00 -16.64
N LEU A 275 17.63 10.28 -15.54
CA LEU A 275 18.15 10.02 -14.18
C LEU A 275 18.45 8.53 -13.98
N THR A 276 17.59 7.67 -14.51
CA THR A 276 17.77 6.21 -14.42
C THR A 276 18.96 5.73 -15.25
N LYS A 277 19.15 6.27 -16.47
CA LYS A 277 20.33 6.00 -17.30
C LYS A 277 21.62 6.41 -16.60
N ASN A 278 21.64 7.61 -16.02
CA ASN A 278 22.81 8.14 -15.30
C ASN A 278 23.15 7.31 -14.05
N LYS A 279 22.15 6.92 -13.26
CA LYS A 279 22.35 6.00 -12.12
C LYS A 279 22.92 4.65 -12.54
N LYS A 280 22.40 4.05 -13.62
CA LYS A 280 22.91 2.78 -14.17
C LYS A 280 24.36 2.91 -14.64
N LYS A 281 24.70 4.02 -15.30
CA LYS A 281 26.08 4.33 -15.72
C LYS A 281 27.01 4.44 -14.52
N ALA A 282 26.63 5.20 -13.49
CA ALA A 282 27.40 5.35 -12.26
C ALA A 282 27.59 4.01 -11.53
N ALA A 283 26.54 3.19 -11.41
CA ALA A 283 26.63 1.86 -10.79
C ALA A 283 27.56 0.91 -11.56
N ARG A 284 27.52 0.95 -12.91
CA ARG A 284 28.43 0.16 -13.74
C ARG A 284 29.89 0.58 -13.54
N ILE A 285 30.15 1.89 -13.46
CA ILE A 285 31.49 2.43 -13.19
C ILE A 285 31.97 2.01 -11.80
N ALA A 286 31.13 2.12 -10.76
CA ALA A 286 31.45 1.68 -9.41
C ALA A 286 31.74 0.17 -9.32
N ALA A 287 30.97 -0.66 -10.03
CA ALA A 287 31.20 -2.10 -10.09
C ALA A 287 32.56 -2.44 -10.71
N ILE A 288 32.95 -1.74 -11.79
CA ILE A 288 34.26 -1.89 -12.44
C ILE A 288 35.41 -1.51 -11.48
N HIS A 289 35.26 -0.41 -10.74
CA HIS A 289 36.29 0.04 -9.78
C HIS A 289 36.39 -0.87 -8.54
N SER A 290 35.32 -1.60 -8.19
CA SER A 290 35.30 -2.52 -7.04
C SER A 290 35.93 -3.89 -7.31
N GLY A 291 36.46 -4.15 -8.51
CA GLY A 291 37.12 -5.43 -8.86
C GLY A 291 36.20 -6.66 -8.86
N LYS A 292 34.87 -6.50 -8.72
CA LYS A 292 33.91 -7.61 -8.75
C LYS A 292 33.54 -8.00 -10.18
N THR A 293 34.50 -8.49 -10.94
CA THR A 293 34.22 -9.23 -12.18
C THR A 293 34.03 -10.71 -11.85
N GLY A 294 32.79 -11.16 -11.83
CA GLY A 294 32.44 -12.59 -11.86
C GLY A 294 32.02 -13.19 -10.53
N MET A 295 30.76 -12.97 -10.14
CA MET A 295 29.98 -14.00 -9.46
C MET A 295 28.53 -13.90 -9.99
N LYS A 296 28.02 -15.01 -10.53
CA LYS A 296 26.58 -15.23 -10.77
C LYS A 296 25.89 -15.29 -9.41
N GLY A 297 25.72 -14.14 -8.77
CA GLY A 297 24.86 -13.95 -7.61
C GLY A 297 23.58 -13.27 -8.08
N THR A 298 22.44 -13.80 -7.67
CA THR A 298 21.11 -13.21 -7.85
C THR A 298 21.17 -11.69 -7.62
N ARG A 299 20.90 -10.90 -8.68
CA ARG A 299 20.75 -9.44 -8.56
C ARG A 299 19.61 -9.17 -7.59
N LYS A 300 19.93 -8.84 -6.33
CA LYS A 300 18.94 -8.25 -5.42
C LYS A 300 18.49 -6.91 -6.03
N PRO A 301 17.18 -6.63 -6.11
CA PRO A 301 16.71 -5.37 -6.64
C PRO A 301 17.25 -4.23 -5.78
N LEU A 302 17.80 -3.21 -6.43
CA LEU A 302 18.19 -1.95 -5.80
C LEU A 302 16.91 -1.34 -5.22
N CYS A 303 16.77 -1.31 -3.89
CA CYS A 303 15.65 -0.67 -3.23
C CYS A 303 15.79 0.85 -3.41
N ILE A 304 15.12 1.43 -4.40
CA ILE A 304 15.17 2.88 -4.65
C ILE A 304 14.14 3.63 -3.77
N PHE A 305 13.19 2.94 -3.13
CA PHE A 305 12.00 3.58 -2.55
C PHE A 305 11.48 3.01 -1.22
N GLN A 306 12.29 2.34 -0.40
CA GLN A 306 11.84 1.92 0.94
C GLN A 306 12.83 2.31 2.03
N ASP A 307 12.35 3.13 2.97
CA ASP A 307 12.79 3.08 4.36
C ASP A 307 12.47 1.67 4.88
N GLY A 308 13.48 0.80 4.90
CA GLY A 308 13.34 -0.61 5.29
C GLY A 308 14.40 -1.56 4.75
N CYS A 309 15.16 -1.20 3.72
CA CYS A 309 16.31 -2.01 3.27
C CYS A 309 17.54 -1.69 4.13
N GLN A 310 17.65 -2.29 5.32
CA GLN A 310 18.94 -2.38 6.01
C GLN A 310 19.70 -3.60 5.49
N ASP A 311 20.90 -3.34 4.98
CA ASP A 311 21.90 -4.36 4.67
C ASP A 311 22.30 -5.07 5.96
N SER A 312 22.00 -6.37 6.02
CA SER A 312 22.57 -7.26 7.03
C SER A 312 24.00 -7.65 6.62
N SER A 313 24.95 -6.71 6.70
CA SER A 313 26.38 -7.02 6.77
C SER A 313 27.22 -5.77 7.07
N GLY A 314 27.94 -5.77 8.20
CA GLY A 314 29.12 -4.94 8.43
C GLY A 314 28.90 -3.70 9.30
N SER A 315 29.38 -3.79 10.54
CA SER A 315 29.76 -2.68 11.40
C SER A 315 30.80 -1.78 10.72
N ASP A 316 30.48 -0.51 10.46
CA ASP A 316 31.37 0.63 10.73
C ASP A 316 30.72 2.00 10.42
N GLY A 317 30.97 2.95 11.31
CA GLY A 317 31.26 4.35 10.97
C GLY A 317 30.16 5.24 10.36
N ASP A 318 29.40 5.88 11.25
CA ASP A 318 28.94 7.27 11.19
C ASP A 318 28.97 7.99 9.82
N ARG A 319 27.84 7.95 9.08
CA ARG A 319 27.47 9.01 8.13
C ARG A 319 25.97 9.27 8.18
N ARG A 320 25.64 10.48 8.65
CA ARG A 320 24.32 11.11 8.63
C ARG A 320 23.83 11.25 7.17
N VAL A 321 23.08 10.28 6.65
CA VAL A 321 22.40 10.37 5.36
C VAL A 321 20.96 10.83 5.59
N GLN A 322 20.68 12.08 5.23
CA GLN A 322 19.30 12.56 5.09
C GLN A 322 18.62 11.75 3.99
N GLY A 323 17.62 10.93 4.37
CA GLY A 323 16.83 10.16 3.43
C GLY A 323 16.00 11.09 2.53
N ALA A 324 16.39 11.17 1.25
CA ALA A 324 15.62 11.86 0.24
C ALA A 324 14.35 11.04 -0.08
N SER A 325 13.21 11.49 0.45
CA SER A 325 11.88 11.04 0.02
C SER A 325 11.65 11.50 -1.42
N GLY A 326 11.82 10.60 -2.38
CA GLY A 326 11.57 10.90 -3.79
C GLY A 326 10.07 10.80 -4.11
N SER A 327 9.42 11.94 -4.35
CA SER A 327 8.05 12.01 -4.87
C SER A 327 7.98 11.41 -6.28
N ILE A 328 7.00 10.55 -6.56
CA ILE A 328 6.71 10.04 -7.92
C ILE A 328 6.02 11.12 -8.78
N PHE A 329 5.58 12.23 -8.22
CA PHE A 329 5.04 13.36 -9.00
C PHE A 329 5.55 14.66 -8.40
N GLY A 330 6.41 15.35 -9.15
CA GLY A 330 7.01 16.64 -8.76
C GLY A 330 7.48 17.47 -9.94
N HIS A 331 7.58 16.89 -11.15
CA HIS A 331 7.76 17.63 -12.39
C HIS A 331 6.77 17.10 -13.43
N GLN A 332 5.96 18.02 -13.99
CA GLN A 332 5.15 17.79 -15.17
C GLN A 332 6.11 17.46 -16.32
N SER A 333 6.16 16.19 -16.71
CA SER A 333 6.68 15.80 -18.02
C SER A 333 5.47 15.74 -18.96
N PRO A 334 5.47 16.46 -20.10
CA PRO A 334 4.30 16.63 -20.95
C PRO A 334 3.78 15.34 -21.63
N ASP A 335 4.52 14.23 -21.57
CA ASP A 335 4.24 13.01 -22.34
C ASP A 335 3.58 11.85 -21.55
N LEU A 336 3.11 12.07 -20.31
CA LEU A 336 2.53 10.99 -19.48
C LEU A 336 1.05 11.26 -19.15
N ASN A 337 0.15 10.42 -19.67
CA ASN A 337 -1.27 10.43 -19.31
C ASN A 337 -1.46 9.97 -17.84
N PRO A 338 -1.78 10.87 -16.90
CA PRO A 338 -1.84 10.55 -15.47
C PRO A 338 -2.96 9.56 -15.12
N VAL A 339 -4.04 9.56 -15.92
CA VAL A 339 -5.22 8.72 -15.72
C VAL A 339 -4.87 7.25 -15.94
N GLN A 340 -4.08 6.94 -16.97
CA GLN A 340 -3.77 5.56 -17.32
C GLN A 340 -2.83 4.85 -16.33
N ASN A 341 -1.98 5.61 -15.63
CA ASN A 341 -1.08 5.08 -14.60
C ASN A 341 -1.78 4.87 -13.26
N LEU A 342 -2.87 5.60 -12.97
CA LEU A 342 -3.62 5.44 -11.74
C LEU A 342 -4.52 4.19 -11.76
N ARG A 343 -5.12 3.88 -12.93
CA ARG A 343 -5.91 2.66 -13.20
C ARG A 343 -5.19 1.39 -12.75
N ASP A 344 -3.89 1.32 -13.03
CA ASP A 344 -3.09 0.13 -12.80
C ASP A 344 -2.58 -0.02 -11.35
N VAL A 345 -2.69 0.98 -10.48
CA VAL A 345 -2.03 1.00 -9.17
C VAL A 345 -2.98 0.61 -8.02
N LEU A 346 -4.29 0.76 -8.21
CA LEU A 346 -5.32 0.67 -7.15
C LEU A 346 -5.29 -0.63 -6.30
N GLU A 347 -4.97 -1.80 -6.89
CA GLU A 347 -4.79 -3.07 -6.13
C GLU A 347 -3.35 -3.53 -5.91
N LYS A 348 -2.35 -2.91 -6.54
CA LYS A 348 -0.95 -3.33 -6.39
C LYS A 348 -0.41 -3.02 -5.00
N LEU A 349 -1.02 -2.04 -4.36
CA LEU A 349 -0.66 -1.48 -3.09
C LEU A 349 -1.58 -2.08 -2.02
N PHE A 350 -1.44 -3.36 -1.65
CA PHE A 350 -2.24 -3.97 -0.56
C PHE A 350 -1.39 -4.68 0.52
N VAL A 351 -0.07 -4.42 0.55
CA VAL A 351 0.86 -4.98 1.55
C VAL A 351 0.92 -4.17 2.86
N ARG A 352 0.87 -2.83 2.84
CA ARG A 352 0.88 -1.99 4.06
C ARG A 352 -0.51 -1.53 4.46
N ALA A 353 -0.65 -1.30 5.77
CA ALA A 353 -1.73 -0.54 6.35
C ALA A 353 -1.93 0.78 5.60
N SER A 354 -3.18 1.16 5.36
CA SER A 354 -3.61 2.51 4.96
C SER A 354 -2.90 3.12 3.74
N TYR A 355 -3.61 3.28 2.63
CA TYR A 355 -3.04 3.97 1.47
C TYR A 355 -3.57 5.37 1.36
N LEU A 356 -2.63 6.30 1.21
CA LEU A 356 -2.94 7.65 0.80
C LEU A 356 -2.91 7.74 -0.73
N TRP A 357 -4.02 8.18 -1.33
CA TRP A 357 -4.14 8.36 -2.76
C TRP A 357 -4.39 9.83 -3.10
N VAL A 358 -3.62 10.39 -4.02
CA VAL A 358 -3.78 11.80 -4.39
C VAL A 358 -3.86 11.89 -5.91
N VAL A 359 -5.02 12.24 -6.45
CA VAL A 359 -5.22 12.40 -7.89
C VAL A 359 -5.23 13.87 -8.22
N GLY A 360 -4.19 14.35 -8.88
CA GLY A 360 -4.28 15.63 -9.57
C GLY A 360 -4.98 15.37 -10.89
N LEU A 361 -6.26 15.71 -11.00
CA LEU A 361 -6.87 15.95 -12.30
C LEU A 361 -6.63 17.42 -12.56
N GLY A 362 -5.64 17.75 -13.39
CA GLY A 362 -5.63 19.05 -14.04
C GLY A 362 -6.66 18.98 -15.15
N VAL A 363 -7.73 19.76 -15.04
CA VAL A 363 -8.69 19.96 -16.14
C VAL A 363 -8.02 20.72 -17.27
#